data_AF-A0A355BHN8-F1
#
_entry.id   AF-A0A355BHN8-F1
#
_cell.length_a   1.000
_cell.length_b   1.000
_cell.length_c   1.000
_cell.angle_alpha   90.00
_cell.angle_beta   90.00
_cell.angle_gamma   90.00
#
_symmetry.space_group_name_H-M   'P 1'
#
loop_
_entity.id
_entity.type
_entity.pdbx_description
1 polymer ?
#
loop_
_entity_poly.entity_id
_entity_poly.type
_entity_poly.pdbx_seq_one_letter_code
_entity_poly.pdbx_strand_id
1 'polypeptide(L)'
;MIALSIAKDNTQPTQSVSPLRRFCKRVFVSGITLTALALILLAAYITFWPFELKTPERTTNVLADDGQLLTSIYVENRRPVPLADVSPNFLDAVIAVEDSRFYKHRGIDFIRLGKAILVNIQTRSKAQGASTLTQQLARNLYLTLEKKYTRKIQEAVLALQIEQHLGKDEILELYVNQIYYGHGLYGIQNAAQFYYGKDADDLTLAQATMLAGVIRVPEVYSPINDFAASRKRQRVVLNRLVAVGKLSQEEADVVFEREQEVRP
;
A
#
# COMPACT_ATOMS: atom_id res chain seq x y z
N MET A 1 27.47 40.48 80.46
CA MET A 1 27.29 40.23 79.02
C MET A 1 27.61 38.76 78.75
N ILE A 2 26.60 37.91 78.63
CA ILE A 2 26.75 36.50 78.22
C ILE A 2 26.04 36.41 76.87
N ALA A 3 26.80 36.22 75.79
CA ALA A 3 26.27 36.10 74.44
C ALA A 3 25.82 34.65 74.21
N LEU A 4 24.51 34.44 74.08
CA LEU A 4 23.95 33.18 73.56
C LEU A 4 24.22 33.09 72.06
N SER A 5 25.00 32.09 71.65
CA SER A 5 25.16 31.66 70.27
C SER A 5 23.96 30.80 69.86
N ILE A 6 23.03 31.37 69.10
CA ILE A 6 21.91 30.64 68.50
C ILE A 6 22.42 30.00 67.20
N ALA A 7 22.59 28.68 67.21
CA ALA A 7 22.82 27.88 66.01
C ALA A 7 21.59 27.96 65.10
N LYS A 8 21.77 28.51 63.90
CA LYS A 8 20.73 28.59 62.88
C LYS A 8 20.63 27.22 62.20
N ASP A 9 19.69 26.41 62.66
CA ASP A 9 19.35 25.13 62.03
C ASP A 9 18.88 25.39 60.59
N ASN A 10 19.70 24.98 59.62
CA ASN A 10 19.53 25.28 58.20
C ASN A 10 18.98 24.05 57.46
N THR A 11 17.95 23.44 58.02
CA THR A 11 17.19 22.36 57.37
C THR A 11 16.26 22.96 56.31
N GLN A 12 16.74 23.00 55.07
CA GLN A 12 15.90 23.25 53.89
C GLN A 12 14.71 22.26 53.90
N PRO A 13 13.46 22.72 53.76
CA PRO A 13 12.31 21.81 53.76
C PRO A 13 12.42 20.89 52.54
N THR A 14 12.64 19.59 52.80
CA THR A 14 12.54 18.57 51.76
C THR A 14 11.12 18.62 51.21
N GLN A 15 10.97 19.01 49.94
CA GLN A 15 9.66 19.05 49.29
C GLN A 15 9.09 17.62 49.22
N SER A 16 8.31 17.27 50.23
CA SER A 16 7.58 16.02 50.36
C SER A 16 6.62 15.90 49.18
N VAL A 17 7.05 15.18 48.14
CA VAL A 17 6.20 14.91 46.97
C VAL A 17 4.96 14.14 47.44
N SER A 18 3.78 14.67 47.16
CA SER A 18 2.52 14.08 47.62
C SER A 18 2.42 12.61 47.19
N PRO A 19 1.86 11.72 48.04
CA PRO A 19 1.73 10.29 47.73
C PRO A 19 0.97 10.05 46.41
N LEU A 20 0.01 10.91 46.09
CA LEU A 20 -0.72 10.90 44.81
C LEU A 20 0.20 11.18 43.61
N ARG A 21 1.13 12.15 43.70
CA ARG A 21 2.09 12.44 42.62
C ARG A 21 3.09 11.31 42.42
N ARG A 22 3.48 10.60 43.49
CA ARG A 22 4.31 9.38 43.40
C ARG A 22 3.55 8.22 42.76
N PHE A 23 2.28 8.06 43.10
CA PHE A 23 1.39 7.07 42.49
C PHE A 23 1.20 7.33 40.99
N CYS A 24 0.82 8.55 40.59
CA CYS A 24 0.66 8.90 39.16
C CYS A 24 1.96 8.73 38.37
N LYS A 25 3.13 9.10 38.93
CA LYS A 25 4.43 8.84 38.31
C LYS A 25 4.70 7.35 38.12
N ARG A 26 4.40 6.51 39.11
CA ARG A 26 4.56 5.05 39.01
C ARG A 26 3.63 4.47 37.94
N VAL A 27 2.35 4.84 37.94
CA VAL A 27 1.39 4.41 36.91
C VAL A 27 1.86 4.83 35.51
N PHE A 28 2.34 6.06 35.36
CA PHE A 28 2.85 6.57 34.08
C PHE A 28 4.10 5.82 33.62
N VAL A 29 5.09 5.63 34.50
CA VAL A 29 6.32 4.88 34.19
C VAL A 29 6.00 3.42 33.88
N SER A 30 5.15 2.77 34.68
CA SER A 30 4.67 1.40 34.42
C SER A 30 3.99 1.29 33.05
N GLY A 31 3.14 2.27 32.69
CA GLY A 31 2.50 2.33 31.38
C GLY A 31 3.50 2.43 30.23
N ILE A 32 4.53 3.28 30.36
CA ILE A 32 5.61 3.39 29.36
C ILE A 32 6.37 2.07 29.25
N THR A 33 6.74 1.45 30.38
CA THR A 33 7.50 0.19 30.35
C THR A 33 6.71 -0.95 29.73
N LEU A 34 5.40 -1.05 30.00
CA LEU A 34 4.53 -2.05 29.38
C LEU A 34 4.39 -1.82 27.88
N THR A 35 4.27 -0.56 27.46
CA THR A 35 4.19 -0.20 26.04
C THR A 35 5.50 -0.53 25.32
N ALA A 36 6.65 -0.20 25.91
CA ALA A 36 7.96 -0.54 25.37
C ALA A 36 8.15 -2.06 25.25
N LEU A 37 7.77 -2.82 26.29
CA LEU A 37 7.81 -4.28 26.26
C LEU A 37 6.90 -4.85 25.16
N ALA A 38 5.68 -4.34 25.02
CA ALA A 38 4.76 -4.77 23.96
C ALA A 38 5.32 -4.49 22.55
N LEU A 39 5.97 -3.34 22.35
CA LEU A 39 6.63 -3.01 21.08
C LEU A 39 7.83 -3.92 20.80
N ILE A 40 8.62 -4.26 21.83
CA ILE A 40 9.72 -5.22 21.71
C ILE A 40 9.19 -6.60 21.33
N LEU A 41 8.14 -7.08 22.00
CA LEU A 41 7.51 -8.36 21.69
C LEU A 41 6.90 -8.37 20.28
N LEU A 42 6.28 -7.27 19.85
CA LEU A 42 5.76 -7.13 18.48
C LEU A 42 6.89 -7.13 17.45
N ALA A 43 8.00 -6.43 17.71
CA ALA A 43 9.16 -6.42 16.84
C ALA A 43 9.81 -7.82 16.76
N ALA A 44 9.91 -8.52 17.88
CA ALA A 44 10.37 -9.90 17.93
C ALA A 44 9.43 -10.83 17.14
N TYR A 45 8.11 -10.67 17.29
CA TYR A 45 7.13 -11.43 16.51
C TYR A 45 7.30 -11.19 15.02
N ILE A 46 7.36 -9.93 14.56
CA ILE A 46 7.54 -9.62 13.13
C ILE A 46 8.83 -10.25 12.59
N THR A 47 9.92 -10.18 13.35
CA THR A 47 11.27 -10.58 12.90
C THR A 47 11.50 -12.09 12.94
N PHE A 48 10.98 -12.78 13.96
CA PHE A 48 11.30 -14.19 14.22
C PHE A 48 10.14 -15.14 13.93
N TRP A 49 8.92 -14.63 13.72
CA TRP A 49 7.81 -15.50 13.36
C TRP A 49 8.03 -16.05 11.93
N PRO A 50 7.84 -17.37 11.72
CA PRO A 50 8.01 -17.97 10.40
C PRO A 50 7.10 -17.28 9.39
N PHE A 51 7.71 -16.78 8.32
CA PHE A 51 7.03 -16.11 7.22
C PHE A 51 7.16 -16.98 5.98
N GLU A 52 6.02 -17.40 5.44
CA GLU A 52 5.95 -18.16 4.20
C GLU A 52 5.52 -17.22 3.07
N LEU A 53 6.42 -17.02 2.10
CA LEU A 53 6.14 -16.21 0.92
C LEU A 53 5.16 -16.95 0.00
N LYS A 54 3.91 -16.48 -0.06
CA LYS A 54 2.97 -16.90 -1.09
C LYS A 54 3.30 -16.24 -2.42
N THR A 55 3.53 -17.06 -3.44
CA THR A 55 3.69 -16.60 -4.82
C THR A 55 2.37 -16.73 -5.58
N PRO A 56 2.10 -15.87 -6.59
CA PRO A 56 0.92 -15.99 -7.42
C PRO A 56 0.82 -17.38 -8.07
N GLU A 57 -0.34 -18.01 -7.97
CA GLU A 57 -0.61 -19.28 -8.65
C GLU A 57 -0.54 -19.10 -10.17
N ARG A 58 0.08 -20.05 -10.87
CA ARG A 58 0.29 -20.00 -12.33
C ARG A 58 -0.82 -20.73 -13.07
N THR A 59 -1.24 -20.20 -14.22
CA THR A 59 -2.11 -20.91 -15.15
C THR A 59 -1.36 -22.07 -15.83
N THR A 60 -1.97 -23.26 -15.88
CA THR A 60 -1.48 -24.39 -16.68
C THR A 60 -2.22 -24.41 -18.02
N ASN A 61 -1.49 -24.35 -19.13
CA ASN A 61 -2.06 -24.42 -20.48
C ASN A 61 -2.05 -25.85 -21.01
N VAL A 62 -3.19 -26.30 -21.54
CA VAL A 62 -3.35 -27.58 -22.24
C VAL A 62 -3.35 -27.27 -23.73
N LEU A 63 -2.33 -27.74 -24.44
CA LEU A 63 -2.16 -27.54 -25.87
C LEU A 63 -2.56 -28.82 -26.62
N ALA A 64 -3.07 -28.65 -27.84
CA ALA A 64 -3.17 -29.72 -28.82
C ALA A 64 -1.76 -30.14 -29.31
N ASP A 65 -1.69 -31.27 -30.02
CA ASP A 65 -0.44 -31.79 -30.60
C ASP A 65 0.17 -30.84 -31.65
N ASP A 66 -0.64 -30.00 -32.27
CA ASP A 66 -0.24 -28.92 -33.17
C ASP A 66 0.16 -27.61 -32.46
N GLY A 67 0.10 -27.57 -31.13
CA GLY A 67 0.44 -26.40 -30.31
C GLY A 67 -0.69 -25.39 -30.11
N GLN A 68 -1.90 -25.64 -30.65
CA GLN A 68 -3.06 -24.77 -30.40
C GLN A 68 -3.50 -24.87 -28.93
N LEU A 69 -3.79 -23.73 -28.29
CA LEU A 69 -4.33 -23.72 -26.92
C LEU A 69 -5.76 -24.29 -26.91
N LEU A 70 -5.96 -25.43 -26.26
CA LEU A 70 -7.27 -26.05 -26.10
C LEU A 70 -8.01 -25.47 -24.89
N THR A 71 -7.33 -25.44 -23.74
CA THR A 71 -7.90 -24.92 -22.49
C THR A 71 -6.79 -24.56 -21.51
N SER A 72 -7.16 -23.87 -20.44
CA SER A 72 -6.27 -23.47 -19.36
C SER A 72 -6.88 -23.87 -18.02
N ILE A 73 -6.08 -24.50 -17.15
CA ILE A 73 -6.47 -24.90 -15.80
C ILE A 73 -5.86 -23.89 -14.83
N TYR A 74 -6.71 -23.19 -14.06
CA TYR A 74 -6.30 -22.18 -13.09
C TYR A 74 -7.36 -21.94 -12.01
N VAL A 75 -6.92 -21.49 -10.83
CA VAL A 75 -7.82 -20.88 -9.82
C VAL A 75 -8.03 -19.40 -10.16
N GLU A 76 -6.95 -18.71 -10.51
CA GLU A 76 -6.95 -17.31 -10.98
C GLU A 76 -6.16 -17.26 -12.29
N ASN A 77 -6.77 -16.77 -13.38
CA ASN A 77 -6.09 -16.74 -14.68
C ASN A 77 -4.96 -15.71 -14.63
N ARG A 78 -3.71 -16.17 -14.52
CA ARG A 78 -2.51 -15.34 -14.44
C ARG A 78 -1.47 -15.75 -15.48
N ARG A 79 -0.91 -14.76 -16.16
CA ARG A 79 0.31 -14.88 -16.97
C ARG A 79 1.39 -13.97 -16.36
N PRO A 80 2.12 -14.43 -15.33
CA PRO A 80 3.13 -13.60 -14.68
C PRO A 80 4.22 -13.16 -15.66
N VAL A 81 4.60 -11.89 -15.59
CA VAL A 81 5.70 -11.31 -16.36
C VAL A 81 6.76 -10.71 -15.44
N PRO A 82 8.05 -10.79 -15.79
CA PRO A 82 9.10 -10.04 -15.09
C PRO A 82 8.78 -8.55 -15.05
N LEU A 83 9.23 -7.85 -14.01
CA LEU A 83 9.02 -6.40 -13.90
C LEU A 83 9.62 -5.61 -15.08
N ALA A 84 10.69 -6.14 -15.67
CA ALA A 84 11.34 -5.56 -16.85
C ALA A 84 10.44 -5.58 -18.10
N ASP A 85 9.46 -6.50 -18.16
CA ASP A 85 8.51 -6.66 -19.26
C ASP A 85 7.18 -5.94 -18.96
N VAL A 86 7.23 -4.92 -18.10
CA VAL A 86 6.07 -4.07 -17.76
C VAL A 86 6.38 -2.63 -18.14
N SER A 87 5.45 -1.99 -18.84
CA SER A 87 5.60 -0.61 -19.30
C SER A 87 6.01 0.33 -18.16
N PRO A 88 7.10 1.10 -18.31
CA PRO A 88 7.51 2.10 -17.32
C PRO A 88 6.40 3.11 -17.02
N ASN A 89 5.57 3.43 -18.03
CA ASN A 89 4.41 4.31 -17.85
C ASN A 89 3.41 3.71 -16.85
N PHE A 90 3.20 2.39 -16.90
CA PHE A 90 2.30 1.70 -15.99
C PHE A 90 2.87 1.66 -14.57
N LEU A 91 4.16 1.34 -14.42
CA LEU A 91 4.82 1.34 -13.11
C LEU A 91 4.76 2.72 -12.45
N ASP A 92 5.09 3.78 -13.20
CA ASP A 92 5.01 5.16 -12.71
C ASP A 92 3.57 5.56 -12.34
N ALA A 93 2.58 5.19 -13.16
CA ALA A 93 1.18 5.49 -12.91
C ALA A 93 0.67 4.81 -11.62
N VAL A 94 0.96 3.52 -11.44
CA VAL A 94 0.60 2.75 -10.24
C VAL A 94 1.25 3.34 -9.00
N ILE A 95 2.56 3.59 -9.04
CA ILE A 95 3.29 4.16 -7.90
C ILE A 95 2.71 5.54 -7.58
N ALA A 96 2.50 6.42 -8.56
CA ALA A 96 2.02 7.78 -8.33
C ALA A 96 0.64 7.83 -7.66
N VAL A 97 -0.28 6.95 -8.06
CA VAL A 97 -1.66 6.93 -7.56
C VAL A 97 -1.84 6.11 -6.28
N GLU A 98 -1.19 4.95 -6.16
CA GLU A 98 -1.37 4.04 -5.03
C GLU A 98 -0.39 4.31 -3.89
N ASP A 99 0.86 4.68 -4.19
CA ASP A 99 1.91 4.85 -3.19
C ASP A 99 3.12 5.66 -3.69
N SER A 100 2.96 6.98 -3.86
CA SER A 100 4.01 7.86 -4.46
C SER A 100 5.36 7.88 -3.72
N ARG A 101 5.42 7.31 -2.52
CA ARG A 101 6.63 7.19 -1.71
C ARG A 101 7.08 5.74 -1.55
N PHE A 102 6.62 4.83 -2.41
CA PHE A 102 6.88 3.40 -2.35
C PHE A 102 8.35 3.06 -2.05
N TYR A 103 9.28 3.64 -2.80
CA TYR A 103 10.72 3.43 -2.61
C TYR A 103 11.33 4.13 -1.38
N LYS A 104 10.57 4.94 -0.64
CA LYS A 104 11.02 5.79 0.48
C LYS A 104 10.53 5.31 1.86
N HIS A 105 9.83 4.19 1.94
CA HIS A 105 9.34 3.60 3.19
C HIS A 105 9.54 2.08 3.19
N ARG A 106 9.28 1.41 4.32
CA ARG A 106 9.36 -0.05 4.44
C ARG A 106 8.05 -0.58 5.01
N GLY A 107 7.17 -1.10 4.16
CA GLY A 107 5.88 -1.66 4.52
C GLY A 107 4.81 -0.63 4.89
N ILE A 108 5.14 0.38 5.70
CA ILE A 108 4.20 1.42 6.16
C ILE A 108 4.78 2.81 5.91
N ASP A 109 4.00 3.68 5.26
CA ASP A 109 4.31 5.10 5.18
C ASP A 109 3.65 5.88 6.32
N PHE A 110 4.43 6.14 7.38
CA PHE A 110 3.97 6.92 8.53
C PHE A 110 3.68 8.40 8.20
N ILE A 111 4.36 9.00 7.24
CA ILE A 111 4.11 10.40 6.84
C ILE A 111 2.79 10.48 6.09
N ARG A 112 2.54 9.55 5.18
CA ARG A 112 1.25 9.46 4.47
C ARG A 112 0.11 9.13 5.43
N LEU A 113 0.33 8.24 6.39
CA LEU A 113 -0.64 7.92 7.43
C LEU A 113 -1.00 9.18 8.25
N GLY A 114 0.01 9.92 8.73
CA GLY A 114 -0.20 11.17 9.45
C GLY A 114 -0.97 12.21 8.63
N LYS A 115 -0.61 12.41 7.35
CA LYS A 115 -1.32 13.31 6.43
C LYS A 115 -2.77 12.88 6.23
N ALA A 116 -3.02 11.59 5.99
CA ALA A 116 -4.37 11.08 5.80
C ALA A 116 -5.24 11.25 7.05
N ILE A 117 -4.68 11.06 8.25
CA ILE A 117 -5.39 11.32 9.51
C ILE A 117 -5.78 12.79 9.61
N LEU A 118 -4.84 13.71 9.37
CA LEU A 118 -5.10 15.15 9.42
C LEU A 118 -6.20 15.56 8.45
N VAL A 119 -6.11 15.14 7.19
CA VAL A 119 -7.10 15.46 6.15
C VAL A 119 -8.48 14.89 6.52
N ASN A 120 -8.55 13.63 6.94
CA ASN A 120 -9.83 13.00 7.28
C ASN A 120 -10.52 13.64 8.51
N ILE A 121 -9.74 14.18 9.46
CA ILE A 121 -10.26 14.97 10.59
C ILE A 121 -10.82 16.30 10.09
N GLN A 122 -10.07 17.00 9.24
CA GLN A 122 -10.47 18.31 8.69
C GLN A 122 -11.71 18.21 7.80
N THR A 123 -11.78 17.20 6.94
CA THR A 123 -12.89 17.00 5.99
C THR A 123 -14.07 16.24 6.61
N ARG A 124 -13.93 15.75 7.85
CA ARG A 124 -14.89 14.85 8.52
C ARG A 124 -15.34 13.68 7.63
N SER A 125 -14.44 13.20 6.77
CA SER A 125 -14.73 12.17 5.77
C SER A 125 -13.55 11.22 5.60
N LYS A 126 -13.79 9.99 5.16
CA LYS A 126 -12.73 9.01 4.82
C LYS A 126 -12.20 9.25 3.40
N ALA A 127 -11.89 10.51 3.08
CA ALA A 127 -11.53 10.92 1.73
C ALA A 127 -10.15 10.38 1.31
N GLN A 128 -9.19 10.30 2.23
CA GLN A 128 -7.81 9.90 1.93
C GLN A 128 -7.43 8.53 2.53
N GLY A 129 -6.89 7.66 1.68
CA GLY A 129 -6.36 6.36 2.07
C GLY A 129 -4.89 6.38 2.46
N ALA A 130 -4.53 5.65 3.51
CA ALA A 130 -3.16 5.56 4.03
C ALA A 130 -2.40 4.26 3.63
N SER A 131 -3.03 3.34 2.90
CA SER A 131 -2.46 2.00 2.64
C SER A 131 -1.34 1.99 1.58
N THR A 132 -0.18 1.44 1.92
CA THR A 132 0.94 1.26 0.96
C THR A 132 0.69 0.14 -0.05
N LEU A 133 1.49 0.10 -1.13
CA LEU A 133 1.46 -1.01 -2.09
C LEU A 133 1.71 -2.36 -1.40
N THR A 134 2.69 -2.43 -0.51
CA THR A 134 3.03 -3.65 0.25
C THR A 134 1.89 -4.11 1.15
N GLN A 135 1.15 -3.18 1.78
CA GLN A 135 -0.06 -3.53 2.55
C GLN A 135 -1.18 -4.07 1.66
N GLN A 136 -1.33 -3.51 0.47
CA GLN A 136 -2.30 -4.02 -0.50
C GLN A 136 -1.90 -5.41 -1.02
N LEU A 137 -0.61 -5.64 -1.29
CA LEU A 137 -0.08 -6.95 -1.65
C LEU A 137 -0.33 -7.97 -0.53
N ALA A 138 0.01 -7.63 0.71
CA ALA A 138 -0.23 -8.47 1.88
C ALA A 138 -1.71 -8.86 2.02
N ARG A 139 -2.61 -7.89 1.83
CA ARG A 139 -4.05 -8.15 1.83
C ARG A 139 -4.44 -9.16 0.75
N ASN A 140 -3.94 -8.97 -0.48
CA ASN A 140 -4.33 -9.79 -1.62
C ASN A 140 -3.74 -11.21 -1.59
N LEU A 141 -2.60 -11.42 -0.93
CA LEU A 141 -1.96 -12.74 -0.84
C LEU A 141 -2.43 -13.59 0.36
N TYR A 142 -2.70 -12.95 1.50
CA TYR A 142 -2.84 -13.68 2.78
C TYR A 142 -4.21 -13.55 3.43
N LEU A 143 -4.98 -12.52 3.12
CA LEU A 143 -6.15 -12.15 3.91
C LEU A 143 -7.44 -12.30 3.11
N THR A 144 -8.48 -12.82 3.76
CA THR A 144 -9.82 -12.84 3.18
C THR A 144 -10.47 -11.45 3.28
N LEU A 145 -11.48 -11.21 2.42
CA LEU A 145 -12.14 -9.92 2.27
C LEU A 145 -12.99 -9.47 3.49
N GLU A 146 -13.00 -10.22 4.59
CA GLU A 146 -13.72 -9.85 5.82
C GLU A 146 -13.15 -8.59 6.49
N LYS A 147 -13.98 -7.55 6.59
CA LYS A 147 -13.62 -6.27 7.23
C LYS A 147 -13.69 -6.38 8.76
N LYS A 148 -12.65 -6.92 9.38
CA LYS A 148 -12.40 -6.78 10.83
C LYS A 148 -11.28 -5.76 11.05
N TYR A 149 -11.37 -4.91 12.08
CA TYR A 149 -10.29 -3.96 12.42
C TYR A 149 -8.95 -4.67 12.66
N THR A 150 -8.99 -5.94 13.10
CA THR A 150 -7.83 -6.84 13.21
C THR A 150 -7.12 -7.06 11.87
N ARG A 151 -7.87 -7.08 10.75
CA ARG A 151 -7.29 -7.27 9.41
C ARG A 151 -6.31 -6.16 9.07
N LYS A 152 -6.59 -4.91 9.46
CA LYS A 152 -5.70 -3.79 9.11
C LYS A 152 -4.35 -3.87 9.84
N ILE A 153 -4.35 -4.42 11.06
CA ILE A 153 -3.13 -4.71 11.81
C ILE A 153 -2.37 -5.87 11.13
N GLN A 154 -3.08 -6.91 10.69
CA GLN A 154 -2.47 -8.02 9.94
C GLN A 154 -1.82 -7.55 8.64
N GLU A 155 -2.48 -6.69 7.84
CA GLU A 155 -1.91 -6.09 6.64
C GLU A 155 -0.59 -5.36 6.95
N ALA A 156 -0.54 -4.61 8.06
CA ALA A 156 0.63 -3.85 8.46
C ALA A 156 1.79 -4.77 8.90
N VAL A 157 1.50 -5.79 9.71
CA VAL A 157 2.47 -6.80 10.16
C VAL A 157 3.04 -7.58 8.97
N LEU A 158 2.16 -8.11 8.12
CA LEU A 158 2.57 -8.86 6.93
C LEU A 158 3.35 -7.99 5.93
N ALA A 159 2.97 -6.73 5.75
CA ALA A 159 3.74 -5.81 4.90
C ALA A 159 5.16 -5.59 5.41
N LEU A 160 5.35 -5.49 6.74
CA LEU A 160 6.68 -5.40 7.33
C LEU A 160 7.48 -6.68 7.12
N GLN A 161 6.85 -7.86 7.25
CA GLN A 161 7.51 -9.14 6.97
C GLN A 161 7.89 -9.30 5.49
N ILE A 162 7.02 -8.92 4.57
CA ILE A 162 7.33 -8.91 3.12
C ILE A 162 8.58 -8.06 2.86
N GLU A 163 8.65 -6.84 3.42
CA GLU A 163 9.76 -5.90 3.20
C GLU A 163 11.04 -6.23 3.96
N GLN A 164 11.00 -7.23 4.84
CA GLN A 164 12.19 -7.83 5.43
C GLN A 164 12.83 -8.86 4.51
N HIS A 165 12.02 -9.54 3.67
CA HIS A 165 12.47 -10.66 2.84
C HIS A 165 12.64 -10.30 1.37
N LEU A 166 11.93 -9.28 0.88
CA LEU A 166 11.93 -8.88 -0.53
C LEU A 166 12.40 -7.44 -0.72
N GLY A 167 13.11 -7.21 -1.82
CA GLY A 167 13.42 -5.90 -2.36
C GLY A 167 12.19 -5.21 -2.95
N LYS A 168 12.30 -3.88 -3.16
CA LYS A 168 11.18 -3.07 -3.68
C LYS A 168 10.70 -3.50 -5.06
N ASP A 169 11.62 -3.87 -5.93
CA ASP A 169 11.28 -4.28 -7.30
C ASP A 169 10.61 -5.65 -7.31
N GLU A 170 11.05 -6.59 -6.48
CA GLU A 170 10.38 -7.89 -6.29
C GLU A 170 8.95 -7.72 -5.75
N ILE A 171 8.75 -6.81 -4.79
CA ILE A 171 7.42 -6.47 -4.26
C ILE A 171 6.54 -5.86 -5.36
N LEU A 172 7.09 -4.97 -6.18
CA LEU A 172 6.36 -4.35 -7.27
C LEU A 172 5.99 -5.37 -8.35
N GLU A 173 6.91 -6.29 -8.68
CA GLU A 173 6.67 -7.40 -9.60
C GLU A 173 5.54 -8.30 -9.12
N LEU A 174 5.59 -8.73 -7.85
CA LEU A 174 4.52 -9.51 -7.25
C LEU A 174 3.19 -8.74 -7.26
N TYR A 175 3.23 -7.44 -6.96
CA TYR A 175 2.04 -6.60 -6.94
C TYR A 175 1.35 -6.53 -8.31
N VAL A 176 2.09 -6.19 -9.37
CA VAL A 176 1.52 -6.04 -10.71
C VAL A 176 1.03 -7.36 -11.29
N ASN A 177 1.59 -8.49 -10.86
CA ASN A 177 1.15 -9.83 -11.26
C ASN A 177 0.01 -10.40 -10.40
N GLN A 178 -0.18 -9.90 -9.17
CA GLN A 178 -1.19 -10.40 -8.24
C GLN A 178 -2.53 -9.67 -8.33
N ILE A 179 -2.52 -8.39 -8.73
CA ILE A 179 -3.70 -7.55 -8.57
C ILE A 179 -4.84 -7.89 -9.53
N TYR A 180 -6.07 -7.75 -9.04
CA TYR A 180 -7.30 -7.98 -9.79
C TYR A 180 -7.68 -6.75 -10.60
N TYR A 181 -8.00 -6.95 -11.88
CA TYR A 181 -8.38 -5.89 -12.83
C TYR A 181 -9.87 -5.95 -13.25
N GLY A 182 -10.68 -6.79 -12.61
CA GLY A 182 -12.07 -7.00 -13.05
C GLY A 182 -12.17 -8.18 -14.01
N HIS A 183 -13.38 -8.63 -14.30
CA HIS A 183 -13.64 -9.67 -15.33
C HIS A 183 -12.89 -11.00 -15.13
N GLY A 184 -12.58 -11.36 -13.88
CA GLY A 184 -11.78 -12.56 -13.59
C GLY A 184 -10.29 -12.44 -13.93
N LEU A 185 -9.81 -11.24 -14.28
CA LEU A 185 -8.44 -10.99 -14.74
C LEU A 185 -7.53 -10.61 -13.57
N TYR A 186 -6.43 -11.34 -13.46
CA TYR A 186 -5.38 -11.09 -12.49
C TYR A 186 -4.04 -10.88 -13.20
N GLY A 187 -3.31 -9.86 -12.76
CA GLY A 187 -2.02 -9.50 -13.31
C GLY A 187 -2.10 -8.58 -14.54
N ILE A 188 -1.11 -7.70 -14.66
CA ILE A 188 -1.07 -6.65 -15.68
C ILE A 188 -1.03 -7.21 -17.11
N GLN A 189 -0.36 -8.34 -17.34
CA GLN A 189 -0.27 -8.96 -18.67
C GLN A 189 -1.63 -9.38 -19.20
N ASN A 190 -2.44 -10.05 -18.37
CA ASN A 190 -3.77 -10.47 -18.76
C ASN A 190 -4.71 -9.27 -18.93
N ALA A 191 -4.56 -8.22 -18.11
CA ALA A 191 -5.30 -6.99 -18.28
C ALA A 191 -4.95 -6.27 -19.60
N ALA A 192 -3.66 -6.13 -19.92
CA ALA A 192 -3.21 -5.49 -21.16
C ALA A 192 -3.74 -6.21 -22.40
N GLN A 193 -3.65 -7.55 -22.41
CA GLN A 193 -4.15 -8.39 -23.49
C GLN A 193 -5.67 -8.29 -23.63
N PHE A 194 -6.40 -8.32 -22.52
CA PHE A 194 -7.86 -8.24 -22.56
C PHE A 194 -8.36 -6.86 -23.00
N TYR A 195 -7.91 -5.79 -22.35
CA TYR A 195 -8.43 -4.44 -22.62
C TYR A 195 -7.91 -3.83 -23.93
N TYR A 196 -6.74 -4.25 -24.41
CA TYR A 196 -6.07 -3.58 -25.54
C TYR A 196 -5.46 -4.54 -26.58
N GLY A 197 -5.39 -5.85 -26.31
CA GLY A 197 -4.74 -6.81 -27.20
C GLY A 197 -3.23 -6.57 -27.34
N LYS A 198 -2.60 -6.10 -26.27
CA LYS A 198 -1.17 -5.76 -26.23
C LYS A 198 -0.48 -6.46 -25.07
N ASP A 199 0.83 -6.61 -25.18
CA ASP A 199 1.67 -7.00 -24.06
C ASP A 199 1.82 -5.85 -23.03
N ALA A 200 2.17 -6.19 -21.79
CA ALA A 200 2.22 -5.24 -20.69
C ALA A 200 3.30 -4.16 -20.86
N ASP A 201 4.37 -4.46 -21.60
CA ASP A 201 5.45 -3.56 -21.99
C ASP A 201 5.00 -2.51 -23.03
N ASP A 202 4.09 -2.89 -23.93
CA ASP A 202 3.56 -2.06 -25.02
C ASP A 202 2.45 -1.08 -24.61
N LEU A 203 2.13 -1.01 -23.31
CA LEU A 203 1.14 -0.08 -22.80
C LEU A 203 1.61 1.37 -22.96
N THR A 204 0.86 2.13 -23.76
CA THR A 204 1.03 3.58 -23.87
C THR A 204 0.69 4.26 -22.55
N LEU A 205 1.18 5.49 -22.33
CA LEU A 205 0.85 6.27 -21.13
C LEU A 205 -0.67 6.42 -20.89
N ALA A 206 -1.44 6.55 -21.97
CA ALA A 206 -2.89 6.66 -21.92
C ALA A 206 -3.51 5.34 -21.38
N GLN A 207 -3.10 4.19 -21.92
CA GLN A 207 -3.59 2.86 -21.52
C GLN A 207 -3.11 2.49 -20.11
N ALA A 208 -1.85 2.78 -19.80
CA ALA A 208 -1.24 2.59 -18.49
C ALA A 208 -1.99 3.34 -17.38
N THR A 209 -2.29 4.62 -17.59
CA THR A 209 -3.02 5.44 -16.61
C THR A 209 -4.47 5.00 -16.44
N MET A 210 -5.09 4.46 -17.49
CA MET A 210 -6.42 3.86 -17.41
C MET A 210 -6.38 2.61 -16.52
N LEU A 211 -5.51 1.64 -16.81
CA LEU A 211 -5.39 0.40 -16.04
C LEU A 211 -4.97 0.63 -14.59
N ALA A 212 -4.08 1.60 -14.33
CA ALA A 212 -3.73 1.99 -12.96
C ALA A 212 -4.95 2.56 -12.20
N GLY A 213 -5.88 3.20 -12.92
CA GLY A 213 -7.15 3.69 -12.37
C GLY A 213 -8.09 2.57 -11.94
N VAL A 214 -8.16 1.50 -12.74
CA VAL A 214 -9.03 0.31 -12.54
C VAL A 214 -8.78 -0.33 -11.17
N ILE A 215 -7.51 -0.48 -10.79
CA ILE A 215 -7.04 -1.16 -9.55
C ILE A 215 -7.86 -0.84 -8.30
N ARG A 216 -8.27 0.42 -8.11
CA ARG A 216 -8.92 0.86 -6.86
C ARG A 216 -10.25 0.15 -6.61
N VAL A 217 -11.09 0.05 -7.64
CA VAL A 217 -12.40 -0.60 -7.60
C VAL A 217 -12.66 -1.18 -8.99
N PRO A 218 -12.11 -2.37 -9.30
CA PRO A 218 -12.04 -2.85 -10.68
C PRO A 218 -13.40 -2.95 -11.37
N GLU A 219 -14.41 -3.47 -10.66
CA GLU A 219 -15.77 -3.60 -11.21
C GLU A 219 -16.44 -2.26 -11.56
N VAL A 220 -16.07 -1.18 -10.86
CA VAL A 220 -16.65 0.17 -11.08
C VAL A 220 -15.85 0.97 -12.10
N TYR A 221 -14.53 0.81 -12.10
CA TYR A 221 -13.64 1.61 -12.95
C TYR A 221 -13.19 0.86 -14.22
N SER A 222 -13.68 -0.35 -14.45
CA SER A 222 -13.48 -1.07 -15.70
C SER A 222 -14.04 -0.24 -16.87
N PRO A 223 -13.22 0.07 -17.90
CA PRO A 223 -13.69 0.85 -19.04
C PRO A 223 -14.75 0.15 -19.89
N ILE A 224 -14.90 -1.18 -19.74
CA ILE A 224 -15.97 -1.96 -20.38
C ILE A 224 -17.30 -1.77 -19.64
N ASN A 225 -17.28 -1.70 -18.31
CA ASN A 225 -18.49 -1.56 -17.51
C ASN A 225 -19.00 -0.12 -17.48
N ASP A 226 -18.09 0.84 -17.26
CA ASP A 226 -18.41 2.27 -17.22
C ASP A 226 -17.21 3.09 -17.69
N PHE A 227 -17.21 3.39 -19.00
CA PHE A 227 -16.15 4.19 -19.61
C PHE A 227 -16.04 5.59 -19.00
N ALA A 228 -17.16 6.22 -18.64
CA ALA A 228 -17.16 7.57 -18.08
C ALA A 228 -16.53 7.59 -16.67
N ALA A 229 -16.85 6.60 -15.83
CA ALA A 229 -16.22 6.44 -14.51
C ALA A 229 -14.73 6.11 -14.64
N SER A 230 -14.35 5.24 -15.60
CA SER A 230 -12.96 4.91 -15.87
C SER A 230 -12.15 6.14 -16.28
N ARG A 231 -12.66 6.99 -17.18
CA ARG A 231 -12.02 8.26 -17.59
C ARG A 231 -11.88 9.23 -16.42
N LYS A 232 -12.92 9.40 -15.60
CA LYS A 232 -12.82 10.22 -14.38
C LYS A 232 -11.72 9.72 -13.45
N ARG A 233 -11.58 8.39 -13.31
CA ARG A 233 -10.53 7.79 -12.48
C ARG A 233 -9.15 7.92 -13.11
N GLN A 234 -9.02 7.76 -14.43
CA GLN A 234 -7.78 8.00 -15.17
C GLN A 234 -7.30 9.44 -14.99
N ARG A 235 -8.20 10.42 -15.04
CA ARG A 235 -7.86 11.83 -14.76
C ARG A 235 -7.22 12.00 -13.38
N VAL A 236 -7.69 11.26 -12.38
CA VAL A 236 -7.05 11.27 -11.05
C VAL A 236 -5.63 10.73 -11.12
N VAL A 237 -5.37 9.65 -11.87
CA VAL A 237 -4.02 9.09 -12.04
C VAL A 237 -3.10 10.09 -12.73
N LEU A 238 -3.55 10.71 -13.82
CA LEU A 238 -2.79 11.75 -14.54
C LEU A 238 -2.45 12.94 -13.63
N ASN A 239 -3.42 13.46 -12.88
CA ASN A 239 -3.18 14.54 -11.92
C ASN A 239 -2.19 14.12 -10.82
N ARG A 240 -2.15 12.83 -10.45
CA ARG A 240 -1.15 12.31 -9.51
C ARG A 240 0.23 12.26 -10.12
N LEU A 241 0.38 11.88 -11.40
CA LEU A 241 1.65 11.93 -12.12
C LEU A 241 2.20 13.36 -12.21
N VAL A 242 1.33 14.33 -12.50
CA VAL A 242 1.69 15.77 -12.47
C VAL A 242 2.15 16.18 -11.07
N ALA A 243 1.39 15.82 -10.03
CA ALA A 243 1.71 16.18 -8.65
C ALA A 243 3.03 15.59 -8.12
N VAL A 244 3.52 14.49 -8.72
CA VAL A 244 4.82 13.90 -8.38
C VAL A 244 5.93 14.30 -9.37
N GLY A 245 5.64 15.17 -10.33
CA GLY A 245 6.60 15.70 -11.31
C GLY A 245 6.98 14.73 -12.42
N LYS A 246 6.13 13.73 -12.71
CA LYS A 246 6.35 12.76 -13.79
C LYS A 246 5.79 13.22 -15.14
N LEU A 247 4.88 14.19 -15.14
CA LEU A 247 4.28 14.82 -16.32
C LEU A 247 4.08 16.32 -16.06
N SER A 248 4.11 17.11 -17.11
CA SER A 248 3.53 18.46 -17.12
C SER A 248 2.00 18.39 -17.17
N GLN A 249 1.34 19.50 -16.82
CA GLN A 249 -0.13 19.58 -16.90
C GLN A 249 -0.59 19.47 -18.36
N GLU A 250 0.14 20.08 -19.28
CA GLU A 250 -0.10 20.05 -20.72
C GLU A 250 -0.02 18.64 -21.28
N GLU A 251 1.02 17.87 -20.93
CA GLU A 251 1.12 16.45 -21.32
C GLU A 251 -0.03 15.62 -20.78
N ALA A 252 -0.41 15.84 -19.51
CA ALA A 252 -1.52 15.13 -18.90
C ALA A 252 -2.86 15.42 -19.61
N ASP A 253 -3.08 16.67 -20.04
CA ASP A 253 -4.27 17.07 -20.80
C ASP A 253 -4.28 16.46 -22.20
N VAL A 254 -3.16 16.50 -22.92
CA VAL A 254 -3.02 15.85 -24.23
C VAL A 254 -3.28 14.35 -24.15
N VAL A 255 -2.72 13.67 -23.14
CA VAL A 255 -2.96 12.23 -22.93
C VAL A 255 -4.42 11.94 -22.61
N PHE A 256 -5.06 12.82 -21.83
CA PHE A 256 -6.47 12.66 -21.47
C PHE A 256 -7.41 12.89 -22.67
N GLU A 257 -7.08 13.78 -23.59
CA GLU A 257 -7.90 14.08 -24.76
C GLU A 257 -7.82 13.02 -25.85
N ARG A 258 -6.69 12.32 -25.96
CA ARG A 258 -6.54 11.20 -26.91
C ARG A 258 -7.63 10.16 -26.68
N GLU A 259 -8.36 9.86 -27.75
CA GLU A 259 -9.36 8.79 -27.75
C GLU A 259 -8.68 7.45 -27.44
N GLN A 260 -9.32 6.65 -26.59
CA GLN A 260 -8.79 5.34 -26.20
C GLN A 260 -9.69 4.26 -26.77
N GLU A 261 -9.18 3.52 -27.73
CA GLU A 261 -9.79 2.27 -28.14
C GLU A 261 -9.56 1.24 -27.05
N VAL A 262 -10.64 0.92 -26.33
CA VAL A 262 -10.71 -0.23 -25.43
C VAL A 262 -11.38 -1.35 -26.23
N ARG A 263 -10.77 -2.53 -26.24
CA ARG A 263 -11.37 -3.70 -26.86
C ARG A 263 -12.55 -4.17 -25.98
N PRO A 264 -13.78 -4.23 -26.53
CA PRO A 264 -14.91 -4.81 -25.83
C PRO A 264 -14.83 -6.34 -25.77
#